data_AF-A0A1S4CBU1-F1
#
_entry.id   AF-A0A1S4CBU1-F1
#
_cell.length_a   1.000
_cell.length_b   1.000
_cell.length_c   1.000
_cell.angle_alpha   90.00
_cell.angle_beta   90.00
_cell.angle_gamma   90.00
#
_symmetry.space_group_name_H-M   'P 1'
#
loop_
_entity.id
_entity.type
_entity.pdbx_description
1 polymer ?
#
loop_
_entity_poly.entity_id
_entity_poly.type
_entity_poly.pdbx_seq_one_letter_code
_entity_poly.pdbx_strand_id
1 'polypeptide(L)'
;MKILEANAGALTNFEVLDFLRSRGAGRDPTRVIVPVAPSEFKVYDYLEQTAACNQTRQAIGEFLEKCKSIKLAKAEILNIINIRPSSLVELYPIIEEYDNRFGEATEAAETMEEFVETVQQLPPPPNQMQSEQGTAADETEVPDGEKIEVTE
;
A
#
# COMPACT_ATOMS: atom_id res chain seq x y z
N MET A 1 -34.18 9.85 -4.58
CA MET A 1 -32.96 10.02 -3.76
C MET A 1 -32.40 11.41 -4.06
N LYS A 2 -31.99 12.20 -3.04
CA LYS A 2 -31.35 13.52 -3.23
C LYS A 2 -29.98 13.49 -2.56
N ILE A 3 -28.96 14.05 -3.21
CA ILE A 3 -27.61 14.18 -2.66
C ILE A 3 -27.59 15.42 -1.76
N LEU A 4 -27.22 15.26 -0.49
CA LEU A 4 -27.13 16.36 0.48
C LEU A 4 -25.75 17.03 0.45
N GLU A 5 -24.70 16.22 0.40
CA GLU A 5 -23.30 16.66 0.30
C GLU A 5 -22.59 15.81 -0.74
N ALA A 6 -21.92 16.47 -1.70
CA ALA A 6 -21.19 15.76 -2.75
C ALA A 6 -19.90 15.10 -2.23
N ASN A 7 -19.20 15.79 -1.31
CA ASN A 7 -17.91 15.37 -0.76
C ASN A 7 -17.91 15.55 0.76
N ALA A 8 -18.29 14.51 1.50
CA ALA A 8 -18.31 14.54 2.97
C ALA A 8 -16.91 14.40 3.60
N GLY A 9 -15.94 13.86 2.86
CA GLY A 9 -14.58 13.65 3.33
C GLY A 9 -13.84 12.64 2.46
N ALA A 10 -12.52 12.58 2.65
CA ALA A 10 -11.68 11.57 2.04
C ALA A 10 -11.53 10.36 2.98
N LEU A 11 -11.40 9.17 2.39
CA LEU A 11 -11.16 7.92 3.10
C LEU A 11 -9.81 7.36 2.69
N THR A 12 -9.08 6.79 3.65
CA THR A 12 -7.87 6.03 3.39
C THR A 12 -8.20 4.68 2.76
N ASN A 13 -7.25 4.13 1.99
CA ASN A 13 -7.37 2.78 1.45
C ASN A 13 -7.55 1.73 2.56
N PHE A 14 -6.94 1.95 3.73
CA PHE A 14 -7.14 1.11 4.91
C PHE A 14 -8.59 1.14 5.41
N GLU A 15 -9.20 2.32 5.58
CA GLU A 15 -10.59 2.42 6.05
C GLU A 15 -11.59 1.77 5.08
N VAL A 16 -11.36 1.91 3.77
CA VAL A 16 -12.17 1.24 2.76
C VAL A 16 -12.00 -0.27 2.86
N LEU A 17 -10.76 -0.76 3.01
CA LEU A 17 -10.48 -2.19 3.14
C LEU A 17 -11.07 -2.78 4.43
N ASP A 18 -10.94 -2.10 5.56
CA ASP A 18 -11.51 -2.47 6.85
C ASP A 18 -13.05 -2.54 6.78
N PHE A 19 -13.67 -1.57 6.12
CA PHE A 19 -15.11 -1.57 5.86
C PHE A 19 -15.54 -2.77 5.00
N LEU A 20 -14.82 -3.06 3.91
CA LEU A 20 -15.13 -4.20 3.04
C LEU A 20 -14.97 -5.54 3.78
N ARG A 21 -13.92 -5.68 4.61
CA ARG A 21 -13.71 -6.85 5.48
C ARG A 21 -14.88 -7.02 6.45
N SER A 22 -15.37 -5.95 7.07
CA SER A 22 -16.52 -5.98 7.98
C SER A 22 -17.83 -6.44 7.30
N ARG A 23 -17.95 -6.21 5.99
CA ARG A 23 -19.08 -6.68 5.17
C ARG A 23 -18.95 -8.13 4.70
N GLY A 24 -17.83 -8.78 4.99
CA GLY A 24 -17.56 -10.16 4.59
C GLY A 24 -16.80 -10.29 3.27
N ALA A 25 -16.20 -9.22 2.74
CA ALA A 25 -15.22 -9.35 1.68
C ALA A 25 -13.92 -9.95 2.24
N GLY A 26 -13.46 -11.08 1.68
CA GLY A 26 -12.28 -11.80 2.16
C GLY A 26 -11.98 -12.97 1.23
N ARG A 27 -10.75 -13.49 1.15
CA ARG A 27 -10.28 -14.51 0.16
C ARG A 27 -11.01 -15.85 0.13
N ASP A 28 -12.00 -16.05 1.00
CA ASP A 28 -12.65 -17.33 1.20
C ASP A 28 -13.44 -17.82 -0.03
N PRO A 29 -13.42 -19.12 -0.38
CA PRO A 29 -14.25 -19.66 -1.47
C PRO A 29 -15.75 -19.38 -1.32
N THR A 30 -16.22 -19.10 -0.09
CA THR A 30 -17.61 -18.75 0.22
C THR A 30 -18.00 -17.32 -0.16
N ARG A 31 -17.12 -16.52 -0.78
CA ARG A 31 -17.39 -15.18 -1.34
C ARG A 31 -18.71 -15.08 -2.13
N VAL A 32 -19.11 -16.15 -2.81
CA VAL A 32 -20.34 -16.23 -3.63
C VAL A 32 -21.63 -16.17 -2.78
N ILE A 33 -21.55 -16.50 -1.50
CA ILE A 33 -22.69 -16.58 -0.57
C ILE A 33 -22.90 -15.26 0.18
N VAL A 34 -21.86 -14.41 0.25
CA VAL A 34 -21.88 -13.15 0.98
C VAL A 34 -22.62 -12.09 0.15
N PRO A 35 -23.50 -11.27 0.75
CA PRO A 35 -24.22 -10.18 0.07
C PRO A 35 -23.31 -8.95 -0.19
N VAL A 36 -22.16 -9.19 -0.81
CA VAL A 36 -21.18 -8.19 -1.25
C VAL A 36 -21.22 -8.12 -2.77
N ALA A 37 -21.29 -6.90 -3.30
CA ALA A 37 -21.42 -6.69 -4.73
C ALA A 37 -20.14 -7.10 -5.48
N PRO A 38 -20.23 -7.53 -6.75
CA PRO A 38 -19.03 -7.83 -7.55
C PRO A 38 -18.05 -6.65 -7.66
N SER A 39 -18.56 -5.41 -7.66
CA SER A 39 -17.73 -4.20 -7.63
C SER A 39 -16.97 -4.05 -6.32
N GLU A 40 -17.57 -4.40 -5.19
CA GLU A 40 -16.93 -4.34 -3.87
C GLU A 40 -15.80 -5.39 -3.78
N PHE A 41 -15.99 -6.59 -4.34
CA PHE A 41 -14.93 -7.60 -4.43
C PHE A 41 -13.75 -7.15 -5.29
N LYS A 42 -13.99 -6.50 -6.43
CA LYS A 42 -12.90 -5.96 -7.27
C LYS A 42 -12.07 -4.92 -6.52
N VAL A 43 -12.71 -4.04 -5.75
CA VAL A 43 -12.01 -3.06 -4.92
C VAL A 43 -11.23 -3.75 -3.81
N TYR A 44 -11.83 -4.73 -3.13
CA TYR A 44 -11.15 -5.54 -2.11
C TYR A 44 -9.88 -6.19 -2.68
N ASP A 45 -9.99 -6.90 -3.81
CA ASP A 45 -8.89 -7.65 -4.40
C ASP A 45 -7.73 -6.74 -4.83
N TYR A 46 -8.03 -5.51 -5.26
CA TYR A 46 -7.02 -4.49 -5.52
C TYR A 46 -6.36 -4.01 -4.22
N LEU A 47 -7.15 -3.55 -3.24
CA LEU A 47 -6.65 -2.96 -2.01
C LEU A 47 -5.85 -3.95 -1.16
N GLU A 48 -6.19 -5.24 -1.21
CA GLU A 48 -5.48 -6.29 -0.52
C GLU A 48 -4.05 -6.50 -1.07
N GLN A 49 -3.76 -6.09 -2.30
CA GLN A 49 -2.41 -6.15 -2.88
C GLN A 49 -1.57 -4.90 -2.54
N THR A 50 -2.20 -3.87 -1.94
CA THR A 50 -1.55 -2.61 -1.59
C THR A 50 -1.03 -2.58 -0.15
N ALA A 51 -0.33 -1.50 0.22
CA ALA A 51 0.14 -1.27 1.60
C ALA A 51 -0.99 -1.26 2.63
N ALA A 52 -2.22 -0.95 2.22
CA ALA A 52 -3.39 -0.92 3.09
C ALA A 52 -3.71 -2.27 3.75
N CYS A 53 -3.29 -3.40 3.15
CA CYS A 53 -3.60 -4.74 3.66
C CYS A 53 -3.09 -4.97 5.09
N ASN A 54 -1.86 -4.50 5.34
CA ASN A 54 -1.13 -4.75 6.58
C ASN A 54 -1.20 -3.57 7.56
N GLN A 55 -1.72 -2.42 7.12
CA GLN A 55 -1.90 -1.24 7.95
C GLN A 55 -2.88 -1.51 9.10
N THR A 56 -2.64 -0.83 10.22
CA THR A 56 -3.51 -0.88 11.40
C THR A 56 -3.93 0.54 11.77
N ARG A 57 -5.09 0.65 12.43
CA ARG A 57 -5.59 1.94 12.94
C ARG A 57 -4.58 2.59 13.89
N GLN A 58 -3.85 1.80 14.68
CA GLN A 58 -2.80 2.29 15.57
C GLN A 58 -1.64 2.89 14.78
N ALA A 59 -1.10 2.17 13.81
CA ALA A 59 0.04 2.64 13.01
C ALA A 59 -0.31 3.94 12.24
N ILE A 60 -1.52 4.04 11.70
CA ILE A 60 -2.00 5.27 11.03
C ILE A 60 -2.14 6.41 12.05
N GLY A 61 -2.65 6.15 13.25
CA GLY A 61 -2.78 7.16 14.31
C GLY A 61 -1.42 7.70 14.76
N GLU A 62 -0.45 6.83 15.00
CA GLU A 62 0.93 7.21 15.36
C GLU A 62 1.59 8.01 14.23
N PHE A 63 1.41 7.60 12.98
CA PHE A 63 1.88 8.33 11.81
C PHE A 63 1.26 9.73 11.69
N LEU A 64 -0.04 9.86 11.95
CA LEU A 64 -0.74 11.14 11.93
C LEU A 64 -0.22 12.11 13.00
N GLU A 65 0.11 11.62 14.20
CA GLU A 65 0.71 12.45 15.25
C GLU A 65 2.09 12.98 14.83
N LYS A 66 2.91 12.13 14.20
CA LYS A 66 4.22 12.54 13.67
C LYS A 66 4.10 13.50 12.49
N CYS A 67 3.08 13.34 11.65
CA CYS A 67 2.82 14.29 10.56
C CYS A 67 2.42 15.67 11.06
N LYS A 68 2.02 15.86 12.32
CA LYS A 68 1.66 17.20 12.84
C LYS A 68 2.87 18.12 13.01
N SER A 69 4.06 17.58 13.23
CA SER A 69 5.29 18.38 13.31
C SER A 69 5.69 18.92 11.93
N ILE A 70 5.25 18.25 10.86
CA ILE A 70 5.53 18.62 9.48
C ILE A 70 4.30 19.34 8.92
N LYS A 71 4.49 20.47 8.25
CA LYS A 71 3.36 21.24 7.69
C LYS A 71 2.86 20.60 6.38
N LEU A 72 2.33 19.38 6.43
CA LEU A 72 1.74 18.68 5.27
C LEU A 72 0.24 18.98 5.13
N ALA A 73 -0.23 19.06 3.89
CA ALA A 73 -1.65 19.16 3.58
C ALA A 73 -2.34 17.81 3.79
N LYS A 74 -3.66 17.83 4.07
CA LYS A 74 -4.44 16.60 4.32
C LYS A 74 -4.39 15.61 3.15
N ALA A 75 -4.37 16.12 1.92
CA ALA A 75 -4.28 15.29 0.71
C ALA A 75 -2.90 14.63 0.57
N GLU A 76 -1.82 15.33 0.93
CA GLU A 76 -0.46 14.77 0.95
C GLU A 76 -0.36 13.63 1.96
N ILE A 77 -0.84 13.87 3.19
CA ILE A 77 -0.87 12.84 4.25
C ILE A 77 -1.67 11.62 3.79
N LEU A 78 -2.85 11.83 3.20
CA LEU A 78 -3.68 10.74 2.65
C LEU A 78 -2.93 9.93 1.58
N ASN A 79 -2.26 10.60 0.65
CA ASN A 79 -1.50 9.96 -0.41
C ASN A 79 -0.31 9.18 0.14
N ILE A 80 0.41 9.72 1.12
CA ILE A 80 1.53 9.05 1.79
C ILE A 80 1.05 7.79 2.51
N ILE A 81 -0.09 7.84 3.20
CA ILE A 81 -0.69 6.65 3.85
C ILE A 81 -1.05 5.60 2.80
N ASN A 82 -1.64 6.00 1.68
CA ASN A 82 -2.12 5.07 0.65
C ASN A 82 -1.00 4.43 -0.17
N ILE A 83 0.03 5.21 -0.53
CA ILE A 83 1.14 4.78 -1.40
C ILE A 83 2.28 4.16 -0.59
N ARG A 84 2.52 4.66 0.63
CA ARG A 84 3.67 4.32 1.49
C ARG A 84 5.00 4.47 0.72
N PRO A 85 5.41 5.70 0.39
CA PRO A 85 6.68 5.95 -0.29
C PRO A 85 7.84 5.39 0.53
N SER A 86 8.68 4.57 -0.10
CA SER A 86 9.83 3.93 0.56
C SER A 86 11.12 4.73 0.39
N SER A 87 11.11 5.76 -0.45
CA SER A 87 12.27 6.61 -0.73
C SER A 87 11.87 8.07 -0.93
N LEU A 88 12.86 8.96 -0.81
CA LEU A 88 12.66 10.39 -1.05
C LEU A 88 12.19 10.68 -2.48
N VAL A 89 12.64 9.88 -3.46
CA VAL A 89 12.26 10.02 -4.87
C VAL A 89 10.77 9.74 -5.09
N GLU A 90 10.19 8.80 -4.33
CA GLU A 90 8.76 8.50 -4.38
C GLU A 90 7.92 9.54 -3.62
N LEU A 91 8.51 10.17 -2.61
CA LEU A 91 7.85 11.16 -1.77
C LEU A 91 7.79 12.54 -2.43
N TYR A 92 8.82 12.92 -3.17
CA TYR A 92 8.92 14.18 -3.90
C TYR A 92 7.68 14.50 -4.77
N PRO A 93 7.18 13.59 -5.64
CA PRO A 93 5.99 13.86 -6.45
C PRO A 93 4.68 13.90 -5.68
N ILE A 94 4.65 13.44 -4.41
CA ILE A 94 3.44 13.47 -3.58
C ILE A 94 3.24 14.86 -2.94
N ILE A 95 4.33 15.59 -2.72
CA ILE A 95 4.34 16.87 -2.02
C ILE A 95 4.36 18.01 -3.02
N GLU A 96 3.42 18.93 -2.87
CA GLU A 96 3.37 20.11 -3.72
C GLU A 96 4.45 21.11 -3.32
N GLU A 97 5.10 21.68 -4.33
CA GLU A 97 6.16 22.69 -4.20
C GLU A 97 7.25 22.29 -3.19
N TYR A 98 7.73 21.05 -3.30
CA TYR A 98 8.75 20.50 -2.40
C TYR A 98 9.95 21.44 -2.24
N ASP A 99 10.51 21.95 -3.34
CA ASP A 99 11.69 22.83 -3.29
C ASP A 99 11.42 24.15 -2.57
N ASN A 100 10.22 24.73 -2.71
CA ASN A 100 9.87 25.98 -2.02
C ASN A 100 9.70 25.78 -0.51
N ARG A 101 9.30 24.57 -0.08
CA ARG A 101 9.04 24.25 1.33
C ARG A 101 10.26 23.68 2.04
N PHE A 102 11.10 22.95 1.31
CA PHE A 102 12.18 22.12 1.85
C PHE A 102 13.52 22.24 1.10
N GLY A 103 13.61 23.02 0.02
CA GLY A 103 14.77 23.01 -0.90
C GLY A 103 15.97 23.86 -0.51
N GLU A 104 15.85 24.81 0.42
CA GLU A 104 16.94 25.76 0.73
C GLU A 104 17.66 25.54 2.07
N ALA A 105 17.17 24.65 2.93
CA ALA A 105 17.75 24.42 4.26
C ALA A 105 18.28 22.99 4.40
N THR A 106 19.54 22.83 4.80
CA THR A 106 20.15 21.53 5.11
C THR A 106 19.33 20.74 6.15
N GLU A 107 18.73 21.46 7.10
CA GLU A 107 17.82 20.92 8.13
C GLU A 107 16.51 20.35 7.53
N ALA A 108 16.06 20.87 6.37
CA ALA A 108 14.85 20.40 5.70
C ALA A 108 15.07 19.07 4.96
N ALA A 109 16.29 18.82 4.47
CA ALA A 109 16.65 17.52 3.90
C ALA A 109 16.72 16.45 5.00
N GLU A 110 17.36 16.75 6.13
CA GLU A 110 17.47 15.83 7.27
C GLU A 110 16.09 15.48 7.86
N THR A 111 15.22 16.48 8.06
CA THR A 111 13.85 16.23 8.54
C THR A 111 13.02 15.39 7.57
N MET A 112 13.31 15.45 6.27
CA MET A 112 12.61 14.66 5.28
C MET A 112 13.11 13.21 5.19
N GLU A 113 14.41 13.01 5.38
CA GLU A 113 14.98 11.66 5.54
C GLU A 113 14.40 10.97 6.79
N GLU A 114 14.35 11.67 7.93
CA GLU A 114 13.68 11.18 9.15
C GLU A 114 12.18 10.89 8.92
N PHE A 115 11.53 11.68 8.06
CA PHE A 115 10.14 11.45 7.72
C PHE A 115 9.95 10.21 6.84
N VAL A 116 10.84 9.95 5.89
CA VAL A 116 10.83 8.70 5.11
C VAL A 116 11.01 7.49 6.04
N GLU A 117 11.91 7.57 7.04
CA GLU A 117 12.03 6.51 8.06
C GLU A 117 10.74 6.34 8.86
N THR A 118 10.06 7.44 9.18
CA THR A 118 8.75 7.40 9.84
C THR A 118 7.69 6.72 8.98
N VAL A 119 7.69 6.96 7.66
CA VAL A 119 6.78 6.28 6.72
C VAL A 119 7.10 4.78 6.65
N GLN A 120 8.37 4.39 6.73
CA GLN A 120 8.77 2.98 6.74
C GLN A 120 8.28 2.20 7.96
N GLN A 121 7.94 2.88 9.06
CA GLN A 121 7.31 2.25 10.23
C GLN A 121 5.87 1.80 9.96
N LEU A 122 5.21 2.35 8.93
CA LEU A 122 3.98 1.76 8.44
C LEU A 122 4.30 0.36 7.90
N PRO A 123 3.43 -0.64 8.08
CA PRO A 123 3.71 -2.00 7.66
C PRO A 123 3.81 -2.14 6.13
N PRO A 124 4.67 -3.04 5.62
CA PRO A 124 4.93 -3.17 4.19
C PRO A 124 3.77 -3.74 3.39
N PRO A 125 3.65 -3.38 2.10
CA PRO A 125 2.72 -4.05 1.20
C PRO A 125 3.09 -5.53 1.08
N PRO A 126 2.11 -6.42 0.89
CA PRO A 126 2.34 -7.86 0.81
C PRO A 126 3.32 -8.25 -0.32
N ASN A 127 3.43 -7.45 -1.37
CA ASN A 127 4.36 -7.70 -2.48
C ASN A 127 5.84 -7.44 -2.14
N GLN A 128 6.16 -6.59 -1.15
CA GLN A 128 7.55 -6.38 -0.71
C GLN A 128 8.05 -7.53 0.18
N MET A 129 7.16 -8.26 0.85
CA MET A 129 7.54 -9.42 1.67
C MET A 129 7.96 -10.65 0.85
N GLN A 130 7.52 -10.77 -0.40
CA GLN A 130 7.92 -11.87 -1.28
C GLN A 130 9.30 -11.68 -1.93
N SER A 131 9.75 -10.43 -2.11
CA SER A 131 11.05 -10.15 -2.73
C SER A 131 12.26 -10.42 -1.81
N GLU A 132 12.06 -10.49 -0.49
CA GLU A 132 13.16 -10.65 0.48
C GLU A 132 13.40 -12.10 0.94
N GLN A 133 12.58 -13.08 0.52
CA GLN A 133 12.73 -14.50 0.87
C GLN A 133 13.13 -15.41 -0.31
N GLY A 134 13.56 -14.82 -1.44
CA GLY A 134 13.80 -15.54 -2.70
C GLY A 134 15.26 -15.85 -3.06
N THR A 135 16.20 -15.91 -2.12
CA THR A 135 17.61 -16.27 -2.39
C THR A 135 18.12 -17.36 -1.46
N ALA A 136 17.48 -18.53 -1.46
CA ALA A 136 18.15 -19.78 -1.11
C ALA A 136 17.41 -20.97 -1.71
N ALA A 137 18.13 -21.69 -2.58
CA ALA A 137 17.84 -23.03 -3.11
C ALA A 137 16.66 -23.16 -4.09
N ASP A 138 16.97 -23.20 -5.39
CA ASP A 138 16.91 -24.49 -6.09
C ASP A 138 17.82 -24.45 -7.34
N GLU A 139 19.09 -24.81 -7.15
CA GLU A 139 19.87 -25.41 -8.23
C GLU A 139 19.48 -26.89 -8.24
N THR A 140 18.54 -27.26 -9.11
CA THR A 140 18.48 -28.63 -9.60
C THR A 140 18.46 -28.63 -11.12
N GLU A 141 19.66 -28.89 -11.65
CA GLU A 141 19.88 -29.36 -13.01
C GLU A 141 18.94 -30.55 -13.31
N VAL A 142 18.21 -30.49 -14.42
CA VAL A 142 17.59 -31.67 -15.02
C VAL A 142 18.33 -31.99 -16.33
N PRO A 143 18.95 -33.18 -16.44
CA PRO A 143 19.71 -33.57 -17.61
C PRO A 143 18.81 -34.13 -18.74
N ASP A 144 19.43 -34.06 -19.90
CA ASP A 144 19.12 -34.48 -21.26
C ASP A 144 18.29 -35.78 -21.48
N GLY A 145 17.39 -35.70 -22.47
CA GLY A 145 17.23 -36.69 -23.56
C GLY A 145 16.62 -38.07 -23.28
N GLU A 146 15.41 -38.32 -23.79
CA GLU A 146 15.12 -39.63 -24.38
C GLU A 146 14.15 -39.53 -25.58
N LYS A 147 14.59 -40.11 -26.69
CA LYS A 147 13.92 -40.17 -27.99
C LYS A 147 12.82 -41.23 -27.94
N ILE A 148 11.64 -40.91 -28.45
CA ILE A 148 10.60 -41.92 -28.71
C ILE A 148 10.79 -42.40 -30.15
N GLU A 149 11.31 -43.62 -30.30
CA GLU A 149 11.30 -44.37 -31.56
C GLU A 149 9.85 -44.72 -31.94
N VAL A 150 9.50 -44.40 -33.19
CA VAL A 150 8.26 -44.85 -33.83
C VAL A 150 8.65 -46.05 -34.69
N THR A 151 8.14 -47.23 -34.37
CA THR A 151 8.29 -48.42 -35.22
C THR A 151 6.98 -48.67 -35.97
N GLU A 152 7.05 -48.66 -37.30
CA GLU A 152 6.15 -49.41 -38.19
C GLU A 152 6.80 -50.73 -38.58
#